data_AF-A0A3S9I0G4-F1
#
_entry.id   AF-A0A3S9I0G4-F1
#
_cell.length_a   1.000
_cell.length_b   1.000
_cell.length_c   1.000
_cell.angle_alpha   90.00
_cell.angle_beta   90.00
_cell.angle_gamma   90.00
#
_symmetry.space_group_name_H-M   'P 1'
#
loop_
_entity.id
_entity.type
_entity.pdbx_description
1 polymer ?
#
loop_
_entity_poly.entity_id
_entity_poly.type
_entity_poly.pdbx_seq_one_letter_code
_entity_poly.pdbx_strand_id
1 'polypeptide(L)'
;MPRGPLSADFKRMRALTNAHQRGRKFEQLLERLFQQAHFRVDRDAGIAAPRQTDLVARYGDVWYLIEAKWQNAPADVDVFDAVLRRLQRAASSQVVGVIVSVSGFTDTVIEEAAKCRGQELVLLLGEEELAEVLAAPACLAGLLHRKREHLVTHGRVQLAAGAKPRRRRRRPSSDLPASDLRLLGTDLAPLTYVAGVGGFTDLVFIQELPDVDWVPADGSGVCLDLPIGAFDENGLADLLYALTSLGWTTSQPQWAIQQATRNWHGVGAREFLDTLRAWKERYDGLDEDDVHHTEKVTYVDTFQDGGFYTLAADVASHPSRMVQHCNVSFQLTGIPLDTQPLRHVFEQFDALGTGYFRPMTAKAVTRDWLPEPLPLEVLGYLVSHDPFPFDELDLAEDEAADLPKPPDEWVIGIVAKNPFRDQDVASAPDGWPGELESSSIIVCSLRSHHPLYEIPDGYRLYTWEQARTTDARVLRPVADW
;
A
#
# COMPACT_ATOMS: atom_id res chain seq x y z
N MET A 1 -38.42 -8.70 -1.24
CA MET A 1 -38.31 -7.57 -2.18
C MET A 1 -36.88 -7.51 -2.70
N PRO A 2 -36.66 -7.18 -4.00
CA PRO A 2 -35.30 -7.05 -4.53
C PRO A 2 -34.60 -5.92 -3.77
N ARG A 3 -33.45 -6.23 -3.16
CA ARG A 3 -32.73 -5.31 -2.27
C ARG A 3 -32.03 -4.24 -3.13
N GLY A 4 -32.64 -3.06 -3.24
CA GLY A 4 -32.00 -1.90 -3.86
C GLY A 4 -30.78 -1.42 -3.06
N PRO A 5 -29.93 -0.56 -3.66
CA PRO A 5 -28.79 0.05 -2.97
C PRO A 5 -29.26 0.79 -1.71
N LEU A 6 -28.53 0.62 -0.60
CA LEU A 6 -28.92 1.14 0.73
C LEU A 6 -29.15 2.66 0.72
N SER A 7 -28.35 3.39 -0.06
CA SER A 7 -28.49 4.83 -0.27
C SER A 7 -29.83 5.23 -0.90
N ALA A 8 -30.36 4.43 -1.83
CA ALA A 8 -31.68 4.67 -2.42
C ALA A 8 -32.81 4.38 -1.42
N ASP A 9 -32.66 3.36 -0.57
CA ASP A 9 -33.61 3.06 0.51
C ASP A 9 -33.66 4.21 1.53
N PHE A 10 -32.50 4.74 1.91
CA PHE A 10 -32.40 5.91 2.78
C PHE A 10 -33.13 7.13 2.22
N LYS A 11 -32.92 7.44 0.93
CA LYS A 11 -33.65 8.53 0.23
C LYS A 11 -35.16 8.30 0.22
N ARG A 12 -35.62 7.07 -0.01
CA ARG A 12 -37.05 6.72 0.03
C ARG A 12 -37.67 6.89 1.42
N MET A 13 -36.92 6.61 2.49
CA MET A 13 -37.42 6.76 3.85
C MET A 13 -37.66 8.21 4.27
N ARG A 14 -36.88 9.16 3.73
CA ARG A 14 -37.11 10.60 3.96
C ARG A 14 -38.50 11.06 3.52
N ALA A 15 -39.08 10.42 2.50
CA ALA A 15 -40.42 10.74 2.01
C ALA A 15 -41.56 10.16 2.86
N LEU A 16 -41.27 9.35 3.88
CA LEU A 16 -42.30 8.76 4.74
C LEU A 16 -42.77 9.77 5.78
N THR A 17 -44.07 10.01 5.83
CA THR A 17 -44.71 10.91 6.80
C THR A 17 -44.90 10.27 8.18
N ASN A 18 -45.09 8.94 8.24
CA ASN A 18 -45.27 8.23 9.50
C ASN A 18 -43.94 8.00 10.23
N ALA A 19 -43.76 8.68 11.37
CA ALA A 19 -42.53 8.63 12.17
C ALA A 19 -42.21 7.23 12.73
N HIS A 20 -43.22 6.50 13.24
CA HIS A 20 -43.01 5.14 13.76
C HIS A 20 -42.58 4.16 12.66
N GLN A 21 -43.22 4.24 11.49
CA GLN A 21 -42.85 3.41 10.36
C GLN A 21 -41.44 3.74 9.85
N ARG A 22 -41.06 5.02 9.88
CA ARG A 22 -39.74 5.49 9.49
C ARG A 22 -38.65 4.98 10.44
N GLY A 23 -38.86 5.03 11.75
CA GLY A 23 -37.95 4.47 12.75
C GLY A 23 -37.70 2.97 12.55
N ARG A 24 -38.76 2.16 12.44
CA ARG A 24 -38.61 0.70 12.18
C ARG A 24 -37.89 0.39 10.88
N LYS A 25 -38.15 1.14 9.81
CA LYS A 25 -37.44 0.95 8.53
C LYS A 25 -35.98 1.40 8.63
N PHE A 26 -35.68 2.37 9.47
CA PHE A 26 -34.31 2.80 9.71
C PHE A 26 -33.50 1.72 10.43
N GLU A 27 -34.06 1.09 11.46
CA GLU A 27 -33.44 -0.08 12.12
C GLU A 27 -33.17 -1.22 11.11
N GLN A 28 -34.12 -1.50 10.22
CA GLN A 28 -33.94 -2.47 9.13
C GLN A 28 -32.83 -2.08 8.13
N LEU A 29 -32.69 -0.79 7.85
CA LEU A 29 -31.62 -0.28 7.00
C LEU A 29 -30.25 -0.47 7.68
N LEU A 30 -30.15 -0.12 8.96
CA LEU A 30 -28.92 -0.25 9.74
C LEU A 30 -28.51 -1.72 9.89
N GLU A 31 -29.43 -2.63 10.16
CA GLU A 31 -29.11 -4.06 10.18
C GLU A 31 -28.47 -4.51 8.86
N ARG A 32 -29.09 -4.14 7.72
CA ARG A 32 -28.55 -4.49 6.40
C ARG A 32 -27.19 -3.84 6.14
N LEU A 33 -27.00 -2.59 6.57
CA LEU A 33 -25.72 -1.88 6.49
C LEU A 33 -24.63 -2.65 7.25
N PHE A 34 -24.87 -2.99 8.52
CA PHE A 34 -23.92 -3.73 9.33
C PHE A 34 -23.64 -5.14 8.77
N GLN A 35 -24.66 -5.85 8.27
CA GLN A 35 -24.49 -7.14 7.59
C GLN A 35 -23.65 -7.03 6.30
N GLN A 36 -23.89 -5.99 5.48
CA GLN A 36 -23.09 -5.73 4.28
C GLN A 36 -21.66 -5.29 4.59
N ALA A 37 -21.44 -4.74 5.79
CA ALA A 37 -20.12 -4.47 6.35
C ALA A 37 -19.50 -5.69 7.07
N HIS A 38 -20.08 -6.89 6.89
CA HIS A 38 -19.62 -8.16 7.46
C HIS A 38 -19.72 -8.31 8.99
N PHE A 39 -20.54 -7.50 9.65
CA PHE A 39 -20.85 -7.69 11.06
C PHE A 39 -21.85 -8.84 11.24
N ARG A 40 -21.72 -9.60 12.33
CA ARG A 40 -22.80 -10.47 12.81
C ARG A 40 -23.78 -9.61 13.59
N VAL A 41 -25.04 -9.59 13.21
CA VAL A 41 -26.06 -8.71 13.80
C VAL A 41 -27.15 -9.55 14.44
N ASP A 42 -27.42 -9.27 15.71
CA ASP A 42 -28.50 -9.86 16.48
C ASP A 42 -29.52 -8.76 16.82
N ARG A 43 -30.79 -9.00 16.48
CA ARG A 43 -31.91 -8.18 16.95
C ARG A 43 -32.31 -8.65 18.33
N ASP A 44 -32.69 -7.71 19.20
CA ASP A 44 -33.24 -8.01 20.53
C ASP A 44 -32.30 -8.88 21.42
N ALA A 45 -30.98 -8.73 21.27
CA ALA A 45 -30.03 -9.45 22.09
C ALA A 45 -30.17 -9.07 23.58
N GLY A 46 -30.36 -10.06 24.45
CA GLY A 46 -30.56 -9.88 25.90
C GLY A 46 -29.33 -9.37 26.69
N ILE A 47 -28.30 -8.87 26.02
CA ILE A 47 -27.02 -8.44 26.59
C ILE A 47 -27.18 -7.26 27.58
N ALA A 48 -28.28 -6.50 27.47
CA ALA A 48 -28.57 -5.36 28.35
C ALA A 48 -30.06 -5.29 28.80
N ALA A 49 -30.65 -6.44 29.15
CA ALA A 49 -32.02 -6.50 29.70
C ALA A 49 -32.20 -5.54 30.90
N PRO A 50 -33.38 -4.90 31.10
CA PRO A 50 -34.69 -5.24 30.54
C PRO A 50 -35.23 -4.29 29.43
N ARG A 51 -34.43 -3.34 28.92
CA ARG A 51 -34.89 -2.42 27.84
C ARG A 51 -34.42 -2.91 26.47
N GLN A 52 -35.35 -2.92 25.50
CA GLN A 52 -35.06 -3.25 24.11
C GLN A 52 -33.94 -2.34 23.59
N THR A 53 -32.92 -2.94 22.99
CA THR A 53 -31.85 -2.25 22.25
C THR A 53 -32.14 -2.49 20.78
N ASP A 54 -32.03 -1.44 19.96
CA ASP A 54 -32.45 -1.53 18.55
C ASP A 54 -31.65 -2.61 17.81
N LEU A 55 -30.32 -2.60 17.93
CA LEU A 55 -29.45 -3.61 17.31
C LEU A 55 -28.22 -3.89 18.19
N VAL A 56 -27.74 -5.13 18.16
CA VAL A 56 -26.40 -5.48 18.62
C VAL A 56 -25.63 -6.08 17.45
N ALA A 57 -24.40 -5.63 17.24
CA ALA A 57 -23.53 -6.13 16.18
C ALA A 57 -22.17 -6.55 16.72
N ARG A 58 -21.53 -7.52 16.06
CA ARG A 58 -20.19 -8.00 16.42
C ARG A 58 -19.27 -8.01 15.21
N TYR A 59 -18.05 -7.51 15.42
CA TYR A 59 -16.95 -7.54 14.44
C TYR A 59 -15.65 -7.92 15.16
N GLY A 60 -15.08 -9.06 14.79
CA GLY A 60 -14.01 -9.69 15.58
C GLY A 60 -14.47 -9.94 17.02
N ASP A 61 -13.68 -9.46 17.99
CA ASP A 61 -13.95 -9.57 19.43
C ASP A 61 -14.71 -8.37 20.01
N VAL A 62 -15.04 -7.38 19.18
CA VAL A 62 -15.71 -6.15 19.63
C VAL A 62 -17.22 -6.27 19.42
N TRP A 63 -17.96 -5.92 20.47
CA TRP A 63 -19.42 -5.84 20.44
C TRP A 63 -19.86 -4.38 20.34
N TYR A 64 -20.87 -4.12 19.52
CA TYR A 64 -21.44 -2.80 19.28
C TYR A 64 -22.91 -2.79 19.70
N LEU A 65 -23.25 -1.97 20.69
CA LEU A 65 -24.62 -1.71 21.11
C LEU A 65 -25.12 -0.48 20.36
N ILE A 66 -26.07 -0.67 19.44
CA ILE A 66 -26.47 0.37 18.49
C ILE A 66 -27.86 0.90 18.86
N GLU A 67 -27.95 2.22 18.96
CA GLU A 67 -29.20 2.97 19.15
C GLU A 67 -29.47 3.82 17.91
N ALA A 68 -30.65 3.68 17.31
CA ALA A 68 -31.04 4.33 16.08
C ALA A 68 -32.07 5.44 16.33
N LYS A 69 -31.73 6.68 15.97
CA LYS A 69 -32.59 7.86 16.14
C LYS A 69 -32.92 8.52 14.81
N TRP A 70 -34.17 8.36 14.38
CA TRP A 70 -34.77 9.15 13.30
C TRP A 70 -35.88 10.04 13.84
N GLN A 71 -35.47 11.14 14.47
CA GLN A 71 -36.37 12.17 15.01
C GLN A 71 -36.22 13.47 14.22
N ASN A 72 -36.95 14.53 14.59
CA ASN A 72 -36.75 15.86 13.99
C ASN A 72 -35.74 16.70 14.80
N ALA A 73 -35.64 16.43 16.10
CA ALA A 73 -34.69 17.08 16.99
C ALA A 73 -33.37 16.29 17.04
N PRO A 74 -32.23 16.97 17.27
CA PRO A 74 -30.97 16.30 17.56
C PRO A 74 -31.08 15.39 18.79
N ALA A 75 -30.29 14.31 18.82
CA ALA A 75 -30.23 13.44 20.00
C ALA A 75 -29.58 14.19 21.18
N ASP A 76 -30.17 14.03 22.36
CA ASP A 76 -29.82 14.74 23.59
C ASP A 76 -29.20 13.80 24.65
N VAL A 77 -28.91 14.36 25.82
CA VAL A 77 -28.25 13.65 26.93
C VAL A 77 -29.07 12.48 27.43
N ASP A 78 -30.41 12.53 27.34
CA ASP A 78 -31.26 11.42 27.79
C ASP A 78 -31.02 10.17 26.93
N VAL A 79 -30.83 10.34 25.61
CA VAL A 79 -30.47 9.25 24.71
C VAL A 79 -29.09 8.70 25.03
N PHE A 80 -28.13 9.59 25.28
CA PHE A 80 -26.75 9.21 25.65
C PHE A 80 -26.72 8.41 26.95
N ASP A 81 -27.34 8.92 28.00
CA ASP A 81 -27.42 8.27 29.32
C ASP A 81 -28.13 6.92 29.27
N ALA A 82 -29.13 6.76 28.38
CA ALA A 82 -29.81 5.50 28.20
C ALA A 82 -28.86 4.44 27.62
N VAL A 83 -28.01 4.81 26.67
CA VAL A 83 -26.99 3.91 26.09
C VAL A 83 -25.89 3.62 27.10
N LEU A 84 -25.39 4.64 27.79
CA LEU A 84 -24.34 4.48 28.81
C LEU A 84 -24.77 3.52 29.93
N ARG A 85 -25.99 3.68 30.45
CA ARG A 85 -26.57 2.77 31.45
C ARG A 85 -26.71 1.32 30.96
N ARG A 86 -26.82 1.10 29.65
CA ARG A 86 -26.82 -0.26 29.08
C ARG A 86 -25.41 -0.82 28.96
N LEU A 87 -24.43 -0.01 28.56
CA LEU A 87 -23.02 -0.41 28.54
C LEU A 87 -22.54 -0.84 29.94
N GLN A 88 -22.88 -0.07 30.98
CA GLN A 88 -22.59 -0.39 32.39
C GLN A 88 -23.10 -1.75 32.86
N ARG A 89 -24.14 -2.28 32.21
CA ARG A 89 -24.76 -3.57 32.55
C ARG A 89 -24.25 -4.71 31.69
N ALA A 90 -23.55 -4.40 30.61
CA ALA A 90 -23.01 -5.42 29.74
C ALA A 90 -21.88 -6.17 30.47
N ALA A 91 -21.87 -7.50 30.37
CA ALA A 91 -20.95 -8.35 31.13
C ALA A 91 -19.47 -8.26 30.68
N SER A 92 -19.15 -7.49 29.63
CA SER A 92 -17.82 -7.40 29.04
C SER A 92 -17.37 -5.96 28.85
N SER A 93 -16.10 -5.68 29.14
CA SER A 93 -15.44 -4.39 28.89
C SER A 93 -15.14 -4.12 27.41
N GLN A 94 -15.55 -5.01 26.50
CA GLN A 94 -15.33 -4.89 25.04
C GLN A 94 -16.60 -4.47 24.28
N VAL A 95 -17.60 -3.91 24.97
CA VAL A 95 -18.83 -3.39 24.35
C VAL A 95 -18.68 -1.89 24.12
N VAL A 96 -18.93 -1.46 22.89
CA VAL A 96 -18.91 -0.06 22.47
C VAL A 96 -20.33 0.37 22.12
N GLY A 97 -20.79 1.49 22.67
CA GLY A 97 -22.07 2.09 22.29
C GLY A 97 -21.93 2.83 20.96
N VAL A 98 -22.96 2.77 20.11
CA VAL A 98 -23.03 3.54 18.87
C VAL A 98 -24.41 4.19 18.80
N ILE A 99 -24.45 5.52 18.76
CA ILE A 99 -25.69 6.26 18.55
C ILE A 99 -25.68 6.76 17.11
N VAL A 100 -26.67 6.36 16.32
CA VAL A 100 -26.85 6.83 14.95
C VAL A 100 -28.00 7.81 14.92
N SER A 101 -27.74 9.06 14.54
CA SER A 101 -28.76 10.12 14.50
C SER A 101 -28.80 10.83 13.14
N VAL A 102 -29.98 10.86 12.53
CA VAL A 102 -30.22 11.58 11.26
C VAL A 102 -30.31 13.10 11.47
N SER A 103 -30.74 13.55 12.65
CA SER A 103 -30.84 14.98 12.99
C SER A 103 -29.62 15.52 13.73
N GLY A 104 -28.55 14.73 13.85
CA GLY A 104 -27.34 15.10 14.58
C GLY A 104 -27.48 15.00 16.09
N PHE A 105 -26.64 15.73 16.81
CA PHE A 105 -26.46 15.65 18.27
C PHE A 105 -26.41 17.05 18.88
N THR A 106 -26.86 17.20 20.12
CA THR A 106 -26.66 18.46 20.86
C THR A 106 -25.21 18.59 21.34
N ASP A 107 -24.72 19.82 21.53
CA ASP A 107 -23.36 20.08 22.02
C ASP A 107 -23.08 19.38 23.36
N THR A 108 -24.08 19.32 24.22
CA THR A 108 -23.97 18.63 25.52
C THR A 108 -23.67 17.14 25.35
N VAL A 109 -24.29 16.45 24.37
CA VAL A 109 -23.98 15.04 24.10
C VAL A 109 -22.56 14.86 23.58
N ILE A 110 -22.11 15.77 22.73
CA ILE A 110 -20.74 15.76 22.18
C ILE A 110 -19.72 15.93 23.32
N GLU A 111 -19.98 16.86 24.25
CA GLU A 111 -19.14 17.10 25.43
C GLU A 111 -19.13 15.90 26.40
N GLU A 112 -20.28 15.30 26.68
CA GLU A 112 -20.36 14.11 27.57
C GLU A 112 -19.66 12.90 26.96
N ALA A 113 -19.90 12.62 25.67
CA ALA A 113 -19.21 11.55 24.96
C ALA A 113 -17.68 11.74 24.98
N ALA A 114 -17.18 12.98 24.87
CA ALA A 114 -15.75 13.29 24.94
C ALA A 114 -15.11 13.02 26.32
N LYS A 115 -15.91 13.03 27.40
CA LYS A 115 -15.47 12.73 28.78
C LYS A 115 -15.35 11.23 29.03
N CYS A 116 -16.11 10.40 28.32
CA CYS A 116 -16.08 8.94 28.44
C CYS A 116 -14.86 8.34 27.72
N ARG A 117 -13.72 8.22 28.41
CA ARG A 117 -12.43 7.72 27.85
C ARG A 117 -11.98 6.36 28.42
N GLY A 118 -12.87 5.66 29.12
CA GLY A 118 -12.59 4.42 29.84
C GLY A 118 -13.33 3.20 29.27
N GLN A 119 -13.95 2.41 30.16
CA GLN A 119 -14.61 1.16 29.80
C GLN A 119 -15.95 1.33 29.06
N GLU A 120 -16.52 2.53 29.05
CA GLU A 120 -17.86 2.81 28.53
C GLU A 120 -17.79 3.81 27.36
N LEU A 121 -17.28 3.35 26.23
CA LEU A 121 -17.12 4.17 25.04
C LEU A 121 -18.45 4.28 24.27
N VAL A 122 -18.84 5.50 23.90
CA VAL A 122 -20.02 5.77 23.06
C VAL A 122 -19.59 6.58 21.84
N LEU A 123 -19.78 6.00 20.66
CA LEU A 123 -19.50 6.62 19.37
C LEU A 123 -20.77 7.27 18.83
N LEU A 124 -20.64 8.48 18.28
CA LEU A 124 -21.73 9.22 17.65
C LEU A 124 -21.58 9.12 16.13
N LEU A 125 -22.62 8.74 15.40
CA LEU A 125 -22.64 8.66 13.94
C LEU A 125 -23.73 9.61 13.39
N GLY A 126 -23.30 10.66 12.70
CA GLY A 126 -24.20 11.66 12.11
C GLY A 126 -24.70 11.29 10.71
N GLU A 127 -25.56 12.13 10.14
CA GLU A 127 -26.16 11.90 8.83
C GLU A 127 -25.17 11.83 7.67
N GLU A 128 -24.18 12.72 7.63
CA GLU A 128 -23.17 12.75 6.56
C GLU A 128 -22.36 11.44 6.53
N GLU A 129 -21.87 11.02 7.70
CA GLU A 129 -21.11 9.77 7.88
C GLU A 129 -21.97 8.54 7.55
N LEU A 130 -23.24 8.58 7.97
CA LEU A 130 -24.21 7.56 7.60
C LEU A 130 -24.41 7.48 6.08
N ALA A 131 -24.50 8.62 5.38
CA ALA A 131 -24.63 8.65 3.93
C ALA A 131 -23.40 8.05 3.22
N GLU A 132 -22.19 8.32 3.73
CA GLU A 132 -20.93 7.75 3.23
C GLU A 132 -20.93 6.21 3.35
N VAL A 133 -21.21 5.66 4.54
CA VAL A 133 -21.21 4.19 4.73
C VAL A 133 -22.40 3.52 4.04
N LEU A 134 -23.50 4.22 3.79
CA LEU A 134 -24.60 3.68 2.96
C LEU A 134 -24.22 3.60 1.48
N ALA A 135 -23.28 4.43 1.01
CA ALA A 135 -22.73 4.36 -0.33
C ALA A 135 -21.63 3.29 -0.43
N ALA A 136 -20.81 3.13 0.61
CA ALA A 136 -19.74 2.14 0.70
C ALA A 136 -19.79 1.37 2.04
N PRO A 137 -20.62 0.32 2.18
CA PRO A 137 -20.82 -0.41 3.44
C PRO A 137 -19.54 -0.99 4.04
N ALA A 138 -18.60 -1.44 3.21
CA ALA A 138 -17.33 -2.01 3.67
C ALA A 138 -16.49 -1.02 4.52
N CYS A 139 -16.70 0.30 4.36
CA CYS A 139 -16.00 1.33 5.12
C CYS A 139 -16.49 1.50 6.57
N LEU A 140 -17.62 0.90 6.95
CA LEU A 140 -18.22 1.07 8.28
C LEU A 140 -17.28 0.62 9.41
N ALA A 141 -16.64 -0.54 9.25
CA ALA A 141 -15.72 -1.07 10.27
C ALA A 141 -14.55 -0.11 10.52
N GLY A 142 -13.93 0.40 9.44
CA GLY A 142 -12.87 1.39 9.51
C GLY A 142 -13.33 2.72 10.10
N LEU A 143 -14.56 3.18 9.80
CA LEU A 143 -15.13 4.38 10.41
C LEU A 143 -15.30 4.25 11.92
N LEU A 144 -15.91 3.14 12.39
CA LEU A 144 -16.13 2.90 13.82
C LEU A 144 -14.80 2.78 14.58
N HIS A 145 -13.82 2.08 13.99
CA HIS A 145 -12.47 1.97 14.56
C HIS A 145 -11.80 3.34 14.68
N ARG A 146 -11.77 4.14 13.60
CA ARG A 146 -11.18 5.49 13.62
C ARG A 146 -11.83 6.40 14.66
N LYS A 147 -13.16 6.37 14.80
CA LYS A 147 -13.86 7.16 15.83
C LYS A 147 -13.48 6.72 17.23
N ARG A 148 -13.39 5.41 17.47
CA ARG A 148 -12.96 4.84 18.75
C ARG A 148 -11.53 5.30 19.09
N GLU A 149 -10.58 5.11 18.19
CA GLU A 149 -9.19 5.54 18.38
C GLU A 149 -9.10 7.05 18.60
N HIS A 150 -9.80 7.86 17.81
CA HIS A 150 -9.79 9.31 17.98
C HIS A 150 -10.33 9.73 19.37
N LEU A 151 -11.41 9.11 19.81
CA LEU A 151 -12.00 9.37 21.13
C LEU A 151 -11.07 8.93 22.26
N VAL A 152 -10.46 7.74 22.17
CA VAL A 152 -9.56 7.20 23.19
C VAL A 152 -8.25 7.99 23.25
N THR A 153 -7.59 8.24 22.12
CA THR A 153 -6.28 8.89 22.07
C THR A 153 -6.35 10.40 22.29
N HIS A 154 -7.36 11.08 21.71
CA HIS A 154 -7.42 12.55 21.71
C HIS A 154 -8.51 13.10 22.63
N GLY A 155 -9.43 12.25 23.10
CA GLY A 155 -10.50 12.68 23.98
C GLY A 155 -11.51 13.62 23.32
N ARG A 156 -11.70 13.48 22.00
CA ARG A 156 -12.56 14.32 21.18
C ARG A 156 -13.50 13.46 20.36
N VAL A 157 -14.76 13.88 20.28
CA VAL A 157 -15.73 13.29 19.36
C VAL A 157 -15.51 13.88 17.97
N GLN A 158 -15.41 13.01 16.98
CA GLN A 158 -15.32 13.40 15.58
C GLN A 158 -16.71 13.28 14.94
N LEU A 159 -17.20 14.35 14.33
CA LEU A 159 -18.39 14.36 13.45
C LEU A 159 -17.96 14.89 12.07
N ALA A 160 -18.63 14.47 10.99
CA ALA A 160 -18.25 14.84 9.62
C ALA A 160 -18.30 16.35 9.33
N ALA A 161 -19.20 17.10 9.99
CA ALA A 161 -19.26 18.56 9.92
C ALA A 161 -18.06 19.20 10.66
N GLY A 162 -16.90 19.11 10.03
CA GLY A 162 -15.61 19.41 10.63
C GLY A 162 -14.43 18.73 9.97
N ALA A 163 -14.61 18.05 8.83
CA ALA A 163 -13.52 17.63 7.95
C ALA A 163 -12.81 18.87 7.40
N LYS A 164 -12.04 19.56 8.25
CA LYS A 164 -10.87 20.31 7.83
C LYS A 164 -10.09 19.40 6.88
N PRO A 165 -9.54 19.92 5.77
CA PRO A 165 -8.76 19.12 4.82
C PRO A 165 -7.87 18.19 5.63
N ARG A 166 -8.02 16.87 5.42
CA ARG A 166 -7.37 15.79 6.20
C ARG A 166 -6.02 16.32 6.63
N ARG A 167 -5.88 16.66 7.93
CA ARG A 167 -4.64 17.29 8.45
C ARG A 167 -3.51 16.45 7.90
N ARG A 168 -2.58 17.08 7.14
CA ARG A 168 -1.38 16.40 6.62
C ARG A 168 -0.88 15.47 7.71
N ARG A 169 -0.92 14.17 7.42
CA ARG A 169 -0.55 13.15 8.40
C ARG A 169 0.85 13.51 8.85
N ARG A 170 1.11 13.48 10.16
CA ARG A 170 2.47 13.77 10.64
C ARG A 170 3.35 12.68 10.05
N ARG A 171 4.30 13.09 9.22
CA ARG A 171 5.34 12.21 8.70
C ARG A 171 5.99 11.50 9.90
N PRO A 172 6.15 10.17 9.86
CA PRO A 172 6.93 9.43 10.85
C PRO A 172 8.28 10.11 11.09
N SER A 173 8.81 10.00 12.31
CA SER A 173 10.11 10.59 12.64
C SER A 173 11.30 9.84 12.03
N SER A 174 11.10 8.59 11.62
CA SER A 174 12.10 7.78 10.93
C SER A 174 12.31 8.32 9.52
N ASP A 175 13.56 8.61 9.16
CA ASP A 175 13.91 8.97 7.79
C ASP A 175 13.88 7.73 6.87
N LEU A 176 13.91 7.94 5.55
CA LEU A 176 14.07 6.83 4.60
C LEU A 176 15.49 6.26 4.69
N PRO A 177 15.65 4.92 4.58
CA PRO A 177 16.96 4.29 4.61
C PRO A 177 17.84 4.82 3.47
N ALA A 178 19.15 4.88 3.73
CA ALA A 178 20.11 5.12 2.67
C ALA A 178 20.14 3.92 1.71
N SER A 179 20.42 4.18 0.44
CA SER A 179 20.59 3.12 -0.55
C SER A 179 21.96 2.47 -0.40
N ASP A 180 22.02 1.15 -0.28
CA ASP A 180 23.27 0.38 -0.38
C ASP A 180 23.69 0.20 -1.85
N LEU A 181 22.78 0.54 -2.77
CA LEU A 181 22.99 0.49 -4.21
C LEU A 181 23.27 1.88 -4.77
N ARG A 182 24.21 1.94 -5.72
CA ARG A 182 24.52 3.14 -6.50
C ARG A 182 24.48 2.82 -7.99
N LEU A 183 23.92 3.75 -8.76
CA LEU A 183 24.02 3.73 -10.21
C LEU A 183 25.22 4.57 -10.64
N LEU A 184 26.06 4.01 -11.49
CA LEU A 184 27.21 4.68 -12.07
C LEU A 184 27.13 4.65 -13.59
N GLY A 185 27.62 5.70 -14.25
CA GLY A 185 27.86 5.72 -15.68
C GLY A 185 29.04 4.83 -16.09
N THR A 186 29.28 4.71 -17.40
CA THR A 186 30.48 4.01 -17.92
C THR A 186 31.78 4.73 -17.57
N ASP A 187 31.71 6.02 -17.24
CA ASP A 187 32.79 6.85 -16.71
C ASP A 187 32.94 6.75 -15.18
N LEU A 188 32.16 5.86 -14.54
CA LEU A 188 32.08 5.69 -13.08
C LEU A 188 31.55 6.91 -12.32
N ALA A 189 30.99 7.90 -13.02
CA ALA A 189 30.33 9.02 -12.37
C ALA A 189 28.98 8.58 -11.77
N PRO A 190 28.59 9.07 -10.58
CA PRO A 190 27.32 8.72 -9.97
C PRO A 190 26.14 9.28 -10.78
N LEU A 191 25.13 8.44 -10.95
CA LEU A 191 23.87 8.76 -11.61
C LEU A 191 22.72 8.67 -10.60
N THR A 192 21.82 9.66 -10.61
CA THR A 192 20.57 9.60 -9.83
C THR A 192 19.63 8.52 -10.36
N TYR A 193 19.59 8.39 -11.70
CA TYR A 193 18.79 7.43 -12.43
C TYR A 193 19.38 7.21 -13.81
N VAL A 194 18.96 6.14 -14.47
CA VAL A 194 19.18 5.93 -15.90
C VAL A 194 17.91 6.23 -16.67
N ALA A 195 18.04 6.93 -17.79
CA ALA A 195 16.92 7.36 -18.63
C ALA A 195 17.03 6.75 -20.03
N GLY A 196 15.92 6.22 -20.53
CA GLY A 196 15.84 5.63 -21.86
C GLY A 196 14.55 5.98 -22.57
N VAL A 197 14.54 5.85 -23.89
CA VAL A 197 13.28 5.78 -24.65
C VAL A 197 12.49 4.56 -24.19
N GLY A 198 11.18 4.72 -24.04
CA GLY A 198 10.26 3.67 -23.63
C GLY A 198 8.84 4.20 -23.47
N GLY A 199 7.86 3.31 -23.36
CA GLY A 199 6.47 3.67 -23.07
C GLY A 199 5.98 3.22 -21.70
N PHE A 200 4.67 3.30 -21.50
CA PHE A 200 4.01 2.75 -20.31
C PHE A 200 4.01 1.21 -20.33
N THR A 201 4.66 0.60 -19.35
CA THR A 201 4.85 -0.86 -19.27
C THR A 201 4.51 -1.45 -17.90
N ASP A 202 4.34 -0.61 -16.86
CA ASP A 202 4.15 -1.03 -15.46
C ASP A 202 5.28 -1.95 -14.95
N LEU A 203 6.44 -1.89 -15.62
CA LEU A 203 7.58 -2.74 -15.39
C LEU A 203 8.66 -2.04 -14.56
N VAL A 204 9.16 -2.76 -13.56
CA VAL A 204 10.34 -2.37 -12.78
C VAL A 204 11.38 -3.48 -12.79
N PHE A 205 12.65 -3.09 -12.91
CA PHE A 205 13.77 -4.02 -12.85
C PHE A 205 14.20 -4.24 -11.40
N ILE A 206 14.58 -5.48 -11.06
CA ILE A 206 15.05 -5.85 -9.71
C ILE A 206 16.36 -6.63 -9.78
N GLN A 207 17.18 -6.53 -8.73
CA GLN A 207 18.44 -7.28 -8.64
C GLN A 207 18.26 -8.70 -8.11
N GLU A 208 17.29 -8.91 -7.23
CA GLU A 208 16.98 -10.21 -6.66
C GLU A 208 15.45 -10.35 -6.59
N LEU A 209 14.91 -11.42 -7.19
CA LEU A 209 13.47 -11.67 -7.19
C LEU A 209 13.17 -12.84 -6.24
N PRO A 210 12.59 -12.57 -5.05
CA PRO A 210 12.26 -13.63 -4.10
C PRO A 210 11.22 -14.60 -4.67
N ASP A 211 11.52 -15.90 -4.60
CA ASP A 211 10.55 -16.94 -4.97
C ASP A 211 9.63 -17.25 -3.79
N VAL A 212 8.42 -16.68 -3.82
CA VAL A 212 7.42 -16.86 -2.76
C VAL A 212 6.71 -18.21 -2.80
N ASP A 213 6.91 -19.01 -3.85
CA ASP A 213 6.32 -20.36 -3.96
C ASP A 213 7.18 -21.41 -3.23
N TRP A 214 8.41 -21.07 -2.85
CA TRP A 214 9.37 -22.03 -2.30
C TRP A 214 9.26 -22.16 -0.78
N VAL A 215 8.13 -22.68 -0.30
CA VAL A 215 8.02 -23.27 1.04
C VAL A 215 8.01 -24.80 0.90
N PRO A 216 8.82 -25.56 1.68
CA PRO A 216 8.95 -27.04 1.58
C PRO A 216 7.67 -27.88 1.71
N ALA A 217 6.48 -27.27 1.78
CA ALA A 217 5.20 -27.90 2.10
C ALA A 217 4.08 -27.56 1.09
N ASP A 218 4.37 -27.56 -0.23
CA ASP A 218 3.38 -27.23 -1.28
C ASP A 218 2.63 -25.90 -1.04
N GLY A 219 3.30 -24.95 -0.38
CA GLY A 219 2.72 -23.67 -0.04
C GLY A 219 2.46 -22.85 -1.29
N SER A 220 1.21 -22.46 -1.53
CA SER A 220 0.91 -21.43 -2.53
C SER A 220 1.18 -20.07 -1.88
N GLY A 221 2.08 -19.29 -2.47
CA GLY A 221 2.27 -17.89 -2.06
C GLY A 221 0.95 -17.14 -2.02
N VAL A 222 0.87 -16.08 -1.22
CA VAL A 222 -0.34 -15.26 -1.12
C VAL A 222 -0.01 -13.85 -1.61
N CYS A 223 -0.90 -13.31 -2.44
CA CYS A 223 -0.86 -11.90 -2.79
C CYS A 223 -1.88 -11.12 -1.97
N LEU A 224 -1.47 -9.98 -1.42
CA LEU A 224 -2.33 -9.03 -0.74
C LEU A 224 -2.32 -7.71 -1.50
N ASP A 225 -3.50 -7.26 -1.91
CA ASP A 225 -3.67 -6.06 -2.69
C ASP A 225 -4.35 -4.98 -1.87
N LEU A 226 -3.69 -3.81 -1.76
CA LEU A 226 -4.12 -2.67 -0.95
C LEU A 226 -4.34 -1.43 -1.82
N PRO A 227 -5.57 -1.20 -2.30
CA PRO A 227 -5.92 0.06 -2.94
C PRO A 227 -5.79 1.20 -1.92
N ILE A 228 -4.86 2.13 -2.16
CA ILE A 228 -4.55 3.24 -1.26
C ILE A 228 -5.13 4.55 -1.80
N GLY A 229 -5.86 5.28 -0.96
CA GLY A 229 -6.25 6.66 -1.25
C GLY A 229 -5.10 7.64 -1.06
N ALA A 230 -4.08 7.60 -1.92
CA ALA A 230 -3.10 8.67 -2.05
C ALA A 230 -3.69 9.76 -2.96
N PHE A 231 -3.70 11.02 -2.51
CA PHE A 231 -4.36 12.11 -3.23
C PHE A 231 -3.38 12.92 -4.11
N ASP A 232 -2.12 12.97 -3.71
CA ASP A 232 -1.05 13.70 -4.37
C ASP A 232 0.31 13.01 -4.16
N GLU A 233 1.35 13.55 -4.80
CA GLU A 233 2.74 13.11 -4.63
C GLU A 233 3.22 13.11 -3.16
N ASN A 234 2.71 14.02 -2.31
CA ASN A 234 3.03 14.00 -0.88
C ASN A 234 2.40 12.81 -0.18
N GLY A 235 1.20 12.39 -0.60
CA GLY A 235 0.54 11.18 -0.13
C GLY A 235 1.34 9.91 -0.44
N LEU A 236 2.00 9.85 -1.61
CA LEU A 236 2.92 8.76 -1.95
C LEU A 236 4.17 8.78 -1.07
N ALA A 237 4.73 9.97 -0.82
CA ALA A 237 5.83 10.11 0.12
C ALA A 237 5.45 9.64 1.53
N ASP A 238 4.30 10.09 2.05
CA ASP A 238 3.80 9.68 3.36
C ASP A 238 3.55 8.16 3.44
N LEU A 239 3.14 7.53 2.33
CA LEU A 239 3.02 6.08 2.22
C LEU A 239 4.37 5.38 2.35
N LEU A 240 5.40 5.82 1.63
CA LEU A 240 6.74 5.23 1.77
C LEU A 240 7.31 5.39 3.17
N TYR A 241 7.21 6.58 3.78
CA TYR A 241 7.63 6.76 5.17
C TYR A 241 6.88 5.86 6.15
N ALA A 242 5.59 5.58 5.89
CA ALA A 242 4.82 4.65 6.71
C ALA A 242 5.34 3.21 6.56
N LEU A 243 5.59 2.76 5.33
CA LEU A 243 6.18 1.44 5.05
C LEU A 243 7.56 1.31 5.71
N THR A 244 8.38 2.36 5.65
CA THR A 244 9.67 2.40 6.36
C THR A 244 9.50 2.30 7.88
N SER A 245 8.54 3.02 8.47
CA SER A 245 8.30 2.97 9.92
C SER A 245 7.80 1.60 10.41
N LEU A 246 7.27 0.78 9.50
CA LEU A 246 6.87 -0.61 9.76
C LEU A 246 8.02 -1.60 9.53
N GLY A 247 9.20 -1.12 9.10
CA GLY A 247 10.36 -1.97 8.79
C GLY A 247 10.27 -2.68 7.44
N TRP A 248 9.44 -2.20 6.52
CA TRP A 248 9.26 -2.84 5.21
C TRP A 248 10.06 -2.23 4.08
N THR A 249 10.64 -1.05 4.29
CA THR A 249 11.55 -0.45 3.31
C THR A 249 12.99 -0.85 3.64
N THR A 250 13.67 -1.47 2.69
CA THR A 250 15.08 -1.87 2.80
C THR A 250 16.00 -0.78 2.23
N SER A 251 17.30 -1.03 2.26
CA SER A 251 18.32 -0.21 1.61
C SER A 251 18.49 -0.51 0.12
N GLN A 252 17.76 -1.46 -0.45
CA GLN A 252 17.91 -1.87 -1.86
C GLN A 252 16.64 -1.80 -2.72
N PRO A 253 15.72 -0.82 -2.54
CA PRO A 253 14.56 -0.73 -3.40
C PRO A 253 14.95 -0.28 -4.81
N GLN A 254 14.17 -0.70 -5.79
CA GLN A 254 14.28 -0.25 -7.18
C GLN A 254 12.97 0.37 -7.63
N TRP A 255 13.05 1.25 -8.63
CA TRP A 255 11.88 1.97 -9.09
C TRP A 255 11.98 2.34 -10.57
N ALA A 256 10.82 2.56 -11.17
CA ALA A 256 10.64 3.07 -12.51
C ALA A 256 9.58 4.18 -12.51
N ILE A 257 9.88 5.28 -13.18
CA ILE A 257 8.92 6.33 -13.53
C ILE A 257 8.82 6.35 -15.05
N GLN A 258 7.60 6.32 -15.56
CA GLN A 258 7.33 6.11 -16.98
C GLN A 258 6.46 7.23 -17.52
N GLN A 259 6.84 7.72 -18.69
CA GLN A 259 6.12 8.67 -19.51
C GLN A 259 5.89 8.07 -20.90
N ALA A 260 5.10 8.72 -21.76
CA ALA A 260 4.74 8.17 -23.06
C ALA A 260 5.93 7.77 -23.96
N THR A 261 7.05 8.50 -23.89
CA THR A 261 8.24 8.28 -24.74
C THR A 261 9.54 8.11 -23.95
N ARG A 262 9.49 8.23 -22.62
CA ARG A 262 10.68 8.24 -21.77
C ARG A 262 10.42 7.49 -20.46
N ASN A 263 11.37 6.64 -20.09
CA ASN A 263 11.37 5.92 -18.83
C ASN A 263 12.63 6.25 -18.04
N TRP A 264 12.48 6.34 -16.72
CA TRP A 264 13.56 6.56 -15.77
C TRP A 264 13.57 5.41 -14.77
N HIS A 265 14.75 4.82 -14.56
CA HIS A 265 14.94 3.73 -13.62
C HIS A 265 16.00 4.10 -12.60
N GLY A 266 15.75 3.77 -11.34
CA GLY A 266 16.67 4.10 -10.27
C GLY A 266 16.62 3.11 -9.11
N VAL A 267 17.47 3.38 -8.13
CA VAL A 267 17.57 2.63 -6.87
C VAL A 267 17.45 3.59 -5.70
N GLY A 268 17.03 3.08 -4.54
CA GLY A 268 16.92 3.86 -3.31
C GLY A 268 15.59 4.58 -3.14
N ALA A 269 15.06 4.55 -1.91
CA ALA A 269 13.76 5.15 -1.59
C ALA A 269 13.79 6.68 -1.56
N ARG A 270 14.94 7.27 -1.19
CA ARG A 270 15.12 8.73 -1.14
C ARG A 270 15.24 9.29 -2.54
N GLU A 271 16.09 8.67 -3.35
CA GLU A 271 16.33 8.96 -4.75
C GLU A 271 15.03 8.82 -5.55
N PHE A 272 14.18 7.84 -5.24
CA PHE A 272 12.85 7.74 -5.80
C PHE A 272 11.99 8.98 -5.53
N LEU A 273 11.88 9.41 -4.27
CA LEU A 273 11.05 10.56 -3.92
C LEU A 273 11.60 11.88 -4.45
N ASP A 274 12.92 12.04 -4.40
CA ASP A 274 13.59 13.23 -4.90
C ASP A 274 13.45 13.30 -6.43
N THR A 275 13.62 12.17 -7.11
CA THR A 275 13.33 12.07 -8.53
C THR A 275 11.86 12.43 -8.75
N LEU A 276 10.90 11.72 -8.14
CA LEU A 276 9.45 11.94 -8.35
C LEU A 276 9.08 13.43 -8.27
N ARG A 277 9.59 14.16 -7.28
CA ARG A 277 9.39 15.62 -7.08
C ARG A 277 10.06 16.48 -8.14
N ALA A 278 11.24 16.09 -8.62
CA ALA A 278 11.99 16.74 -9.69
C ALA A 278 11.43 16.44 -11.11
N TRP A 279 10.11 16.29 -11.25
CA TRP A 279 9.47 15.92 -12.53
C TRP A 279 9.71 16.93 -13.65
N LYS A 280 9.81 18.22 -13.31
CA LYS A 280 10.11 19.26 -14.31
C LYS A 280 11.49 19.08 -14.91
N GLU A 281 12.48 18.83 -14.07
CA GLU A 281 13.87 18.60 -14.50
C GLU A 281 13.97 17.35 -15.38
N ARG A 282 13.16 16.32 -15.10
CA ARG A 282 13.09 15.14 -15.98
C ARG A 282 12.54 15.44 -17.37
N TYR A 283 11.66 16.44 -17.48
CA TYR A 283 11.04 16.81 -18.75
C TYR A 283 11.88 17.81 -19.54
N ASP A 284 12.95 18.34 -18.95
CA ASP A 284 13.84 19.24 -19.66
C ASP A 284 14.44 18.53 -20.88
N GLY A 285 14.15 19.06 -22.07
CA GLY A 285 14.59 18.49 -23.35
C GLY A 285 13.62 17.48 -23.98
N LEU A 286 12.43 17.26 -23.40
CA LEU A 286 11.33 16.58 -24.08
C LEU A 286 10.47 17.60 -24.85
N ASP A 287 9.95 17.18 -26.00
CA ASP A 287 8.97 17.98 -26.73
C ASP A 287 7.63 18.00 -25.96
N GLU A 288 6.94 19.15 -25.93
CA GLU A 288 5.67 19.28 -25.18
C GLU A 288 4.61 18.28 -25.66
N ASP A 289 4.62 17.93 -26.96
CA ASP A 289 3.71 16.95 -27.56
C ASP A 289 4.00 15.50 -27.11
N ASP A 290 5.20 15.22 -26.60
CA ASP A 290 5.60 13.91 -26.10
C ASP A 290 5.27 13.71 -24.60
N VAL A 291 4.93 14.79 -23.89
CA VAL A 291 4.59 14.76 -22.47
C VAL A 291 3.12 14.41 -22.30
N HIS A 292 2.85 13.16 -21.91
CA HIS A 292 1.49 12.75 -21.55
C HIS A 292 1.09 13.32 -20.17
N HIS A 293 -0.21 13.53 -19.98
CA HIS A 293 -0.78 14.20 -18.80
C HIS A 293 -0.67 13.39 -17.50
N THR A 294 -0.17 12.15 -17.58
CA THR A 294 -0.01 11.21 -16.46
C THR A 294 1.31 10.47 -16.61
N GLU A 295 2.04 10.33 -15.51
CA GLU A 295 3.16 9.41 -15.32
C GLU A 295 2.68 8.14 -14.64
N LYS A 296 3.28 7.01 -15.02
CA LYS A 296 3.15 5.77 -14.25
C LYS A 296 4.36 5.55 -13.40
N VAL A 297 4.14 5.21 -12.15
CA VAL A 297 5.17 5.06 -11.14
C VAL A 297 5.10 3.66 -10.57
N THR A 298 6.22 2.94 -10.63
CA THR A 298 6.36 1.61 -10.03
C THR A 298 7.57 1.60 -9.11
N TYR A 299 7.38 1.18 -7.87
CA TYR A 299 8.42 1.03 -6.87
C TYR A 299 8.35 -0.41 -6.36
N VAL A 300 9.49 -1.08 -6.18
CA VAL A 300 9.58 -2.43 -5.65
C VAL A 300 10.61 -2.49 -4.53
N ASP A 301 10.30 -3.28 -3.52
CA ASP A 301 11.20 -3.60 -2.43
C ASP A 301 10.94 -5.02 -1.91
N THR A 302 11.91 -5.60 -1.22
CA THR A 302 11.88 -6.97 -0.69
C THR A 302 11.71 -6.97 0.83
N PHE A 303 11.32 -8.12 1.40
CA PHE A 303 11.32 -8.32 2.85
C PHE A 303 12.57 -9.07 3.29
N GLN A 304 13.09 -8.76 4.49
CA GLN A 304 14.18 -9.52 5.10
C GLN A 304 13.83 -11.01 5.28
N ASP A 305 12.56 -11.32 5.57
CA ASP A 305 12.07 -12.69 5.80
C ASP A 305 11.52 -13.37 4.53
N GLY A 306 11.76 -12.77 3.36
CA GLY A 306 11.34 -13.29 2.05
C GLY A 306 10.02 -12.73 1.54
N GLY A 307 9.91 -12.67 0.21
CA GLY A 307 8.84 -11.99 -0.52
C GLY A 307 9.17 -10.54 -0.87
N PHE A 308 8.22 -9.87 -1.51
CA PHE A 308 8.40 -8.50 -1.99
C PHE A 308 7.06 -7.77 -2.09
N TYR A 309 7.10 -6.45 -2.21
CA TYR A 309 5.93 -5.66 -2.58
C TYR A 309 6.23 -4.69 -3.70
N THR A 310 5.18 -4.32 -4.42
CA THR A 310 5.20 -3.23 -5.39
C THR A 310 4.24 -2.14 -4.97
N LEU A 311 4.66 -0.88 -5.06
CA LEU A 311 3.79 0.28 -5.08
C LEU A 311 3.65 0.73 -6.54
N ALA A 312 2.42 0.72 -7.06
CA ALA A 312 2.09 1.24 -8.38
C ALA A 312 1.15 2.45 -8.26
N ALA A 313 1.42 3.52 -9.01
CA ALA A 313 0.59 4.72 -8.99
C ALA A 313 0.56 5.48 -10.32
N ASP A 314 -0.58 6.11 -10.61
CA ASP A 314 -0.77 7.02 -11.73
C ASP A 314 -0.75 8.46 -11.20
N VAL A 315 0.27 9.23 -11.59
CA VAL A 315 0.54 10.57 -11.07
C VAL A 315 0.40 11.61 -12.19
N ALA A 316 -0.39 12.65 -11.98
CA ALA A 316 -0.58 13.68 -13.00
C ALA A 316 0.70 14.47 -13.31
N SER A 317 0.97 14.73 -14.58
CA SER A 317 2.11 15.50 -15.11
C SER A 317 1.93 17.02 -15.06
N HIS A 318 1.13 17.52 -14.13
CA HIS A 318 0.84 18.95 -13.98
C HIS A 318 0.97 19.39 -12.51
N PRO A 319 0.97 20.71 -12.20
CA PRO A 319 1.36 21.21 -10.88
C PRO A 319 0.55 20.68 -9.68
N SER A 320 -0.63 20.08 -9.88
CA SER A 320 -1.39 19.49 -8.78
C SER A 320 -0.85 18.12 -8.35
N ARG A 321 -0.04 17.45 -9.21
CA ARG A 321 0.53 16.11 -8.99
C ARG A 321 -0.47 15.14 -8.38
N MET A 322 -1.71 15.20 -8.86
CA MET A 322 -2.82 14.41 -8.32
C MET A 322 -2.57 12.94 -8.62
N VAL A 323 -2.81 12.09 -7.63
CA VAL A 323 -2.69 10.64 -7.79
C VAL A 323 -4.08 10.08 -8.06
N GLN A 324 -4.26 9.46 -9.23
CA GLN A 324 -5.56 8.94 -9.68
C GLN A 324 -5.78 7.49 -9.25
N HIS A 325 -4.71 6.70 -9.28
CA HIS A 325 -4.66 5.32 -8.86
C HIS A 325 -3.42 5.12 -7.99
N CYS A 326 -3.55 4.36 -6.91
CA CYS A 326 -2.42 3.92 -6.11
C CYS A 326 -2.76 2.59 -5.44
N ASN A 327 -1.89 1.61 -5.61
CA ASN A 327 -2.03 0.28 -5.02
C ASN A 327 -0.70 -0.18 -4.47
N VAL A 328 -0.73 -0.82 -3.30
CA VAL A 328 0.41 -1.56 -2.76
C VAL A 328 0.06 -3.03 -2.79
N SER A 329 0.84 -3.81 -3.52
CA SER A 329 0.60 -5.24 -3.74
C SER A 329 1.78 -6.03 -3.17
N PHE A 330 1.50 -6.92 -2.22
CA PHE A 330 2.48 -7.74 -1.52
C PHE A 330 2.43 -9.16 -2.06
N GLN A 331 3.58 -9.79 -2.29
CA GLN A 331 3.71 -11.22 -2.46
C GLN A 331 4.49 -11.80 -1.29
N LEU A 332 3.88 -12.76 -0.60
CA LEU A 332 4.36 -13.28 0.68
C LEU A 332 4.49 -14.80 0.61
N THR A 333 5.52 -15.32 1.27
CA THR A 333 5.89 -16.75 1.34
C THR A 333 4.85 -17.62 2.08
N GLY A 334 3.86 -17.05 2.77
CA GLY A 334 2.73 -17.79 3.34
C GLY A 334 2.28 -17.32 4.74
N ILE A 335 1.30 -18.02 5.32
CA ILE A 335 0.74 -17.80 6.68
C ILE A 335 1.47 -18.76 7.65
N PRO A 336 1.87 -18.34 8.87
CA PRO A 336 1.38 -17.17 9.62
C PRO A 336 2.16 -15.88 9.36
N LEU A 337 1.46 -14.93 8.75
CA LEU A 337 1.86 -13.54 8.67
C LEU A 337 1.35 -12.82 9.92
N ASP A 338 2.20 -12.07 10.60
CA ASP A 338 1.70 -11.08 11.55
C ASP A 338 0.89 -10.03 10.77
N THR A 339 -0.43 -10.04 10.97
CA THR A 339 -1.32 -9.11 10.29
C THR A 339 -1.39 -7.75 10.96
N GLN A 340 -0.78 -7.56 12.14
CA GLN A 340 -0.83 -6.28 12.86
C GLN A 340 -0.19 -5.13 12.07
N PRO A 341 1.04 -5.26 11.52
CA PRO A 341 1.59 -4.25 10.63
C PRO A 341 0.68 -3.91 9.43
N LEU A 342 0.06 -4.92 8.81
CA LEU A 342 -0.89 -4.72 7.71
C LEU A 342 -2.14 -3.95 8.17
N ARG A 343 -2.69 -4.30 9.34
CA ARG A 343 -3.82 -3.57 9.93
C ARG A 343 -3.46 -2.11 10.18
N HIS A 344 -2.25 -1.81 10.65
CA HIS A 344 -1.79 -0.44 10.80
C HIS A 344 -1.77 0.31 9.47
N VAL A 345 -1.29 -0.31 8.38
CA VAL A 345 -1.38 0.29 7.04
C VAL A 345 -2.84 0.50 6.62
N PHE A 346 -3.71 -0.50 6.83
CA PHE A 346 -5.11 -0.40 6.42
C PHE A 346 -5.83 0.74 7.16
N GLU A 347 -5.57 0.87 8.45
CA GLU A 347 -6.10 1.93 9.31
C GLU A 347 -5.54 3.29 8.91
N GLN A 348 -4.22 3.36 8.69
CA GLN A 348 -3.55 4.58 8.29
C GLN A 348 -4.05 5.06 6.93
N PHE A 349 -4.25 4.18 5.95
CA PHE A 349 -4.55 4.54 4.56
C PHE A 349 -6.00 4.30 4.11
N ASP A 350 -6.90 3.99 5.04
CA ASP A 350 -8.34 3.76 4.77
C ASP A 350 -8.62 2.55 3.86
N ALA A 351 -7.73 1.55 3.88
CA ALA A 351 -7.82 0.35 3.05
C ALA A 351 -8.57 -0.83 3.73
N LEU A 352 -9.06 -0.65 4.97
CA LEU A 352 -9.73 -1.71 5.74
C LEU A 352 -10.96 -2.32 5.02
N GLY A 353 -11.62 -1.55 4.14
CA GLY A 353 -12.80 -2.01 3.41
C GLY A 353 -12.50 -2.56 2.01
N THR A 354 -11.27 -2.42 1.52
CA THR A 354 -10.90 -2.70 0.12
C THR A 354 -9.74 -3.67 -0.04
N GLY A 355 -8.96 -3.91 1.01
CA GLY A 355 -7.88 -4.89 0.99
C GLY A 355 -8.38 -6.33 0.91
N TYR A 356 -7.76 -7.16 0.08
CA TYR A 356 -8.10 -8.57 -0.05
C TYR A 356 -6.87 -9.45 -0.30
N PHE A 357 -6.91 -10.67 0.21
CA PHE A 357 -5.95 -11.72 -0.11
C PHE A 357 -6.45 -12.53 -1.31
N ARG A 358 -5.56 -12.84 -2.24
CA ARG A 358 -5.83 -13.79 -3.33
C ARG A 358 -4.85 -14.96 -3.27
N PRO A 359 -5.32 -16.22 -3.32
CA PRO A 359 -4.44 -17.36 -3.47
C PRO A 359 -3.77 -17.28 -4.84
N MET A 360 -2.49 -17.63 -4.91
CA MET A 360 -1.80 -17.76 -6.19
C MET A 360 -2.08 -19.15 -6.77
N THR A 361 -2.71 -19.19 -7.94
CA THR A 361 -3.07 -20.43 -8.66
C THR A 361 -2.03 -20.83 -9.71
N ALA A 362 -1.04 -19.98 -9.94
CA ALA A 362 0.08 -20.17 -10.83
C ALA A 362 1.38 -19.80 -10.09
N LYS A 363 2.51 -20.25 -10.61
CA LYS A 363 3.82 -19.88 -10.07
C LYS A 363 3.97 -18.37 -10.04
N ALA A 364 4.39 -17.84 -8.91
CA ALA A 364 4.69 -16.44 -8.67
C ALA A 364 5.86 -15.96 -9.51
N VAL A 365 6.90 -16.78 -9.61
CA VAL A 365 8.08 -16.51 -10.42
C VAL A 365 8.14 -17.47 -11.60
N THR A 366 8.31 -16.90 -12.80
CA THR A 366 8.64 -17.65 -14.02
C THR A 366 10.07 -17.33 -14.41
N ARG A 367 10.82 -18.36 -14.86
CA ARG A 367 12.20 -18.23 -15.32
C ARG A 367 12.32 -18.85 -16.70
N ASP A 368 12.84 -18.08 -17.62
CA ASP A 368 13.08 -18.48 -19.00
C ASP A 368 14.55 -18.22 -19.38
N TRP A 369 15.01 -18.87 -20.45
CA TRP A 369 16.42 -18.95 -20.83
C TRP A 369 16.61 -18.60 -22.29
N LEU A 370 17.71 -17.92 -22.60
CA LEU A 370 18.16 -17.78 -23.98
C LEU A 370 18.82 -19.09 -24.44
N PRO A 371 18.55 -19.56 -25.68
CA PRO A 371 19.26 -20.70 -26.25
C PRO A 371 20.78 -20.47 -26.33
N GLU A 372 21.18 -19.23 -26.64
CA GLU A 372 22.58 -18.79 -26.65
C GLU A 372 22.71 -17.44 -25.94
N PRO A 373 23.74 -17.25 -25.09
CA PRO A 373 23.94 -15.98 -24.39
C PRO A 373 24.24 -14.83 -25.34
N LEU A 374 23.51 -13.73 -25.20
CA LEU A 374 23.56 -12.59 -26.13
C LEU A 374 24.46 -11.47 -25.57
N PRO A 375 25.44 -10.95 -26.33
CA PRO A 375 26.31 -9.88 -25.85
C PRO A 375 25.52 -8.59 -25.56
N LEU A 376 25.94 -7.88 -24.52
CA LEU A 376 25.32 -6.64 -24.05
C LEU A 376 26.26 -5.45 -24.23
N GLU A 377 25.70 -4.34 -24.72
CA GLU A 377 26.37 -3.04 -24.73
C GLU A 377 26.07 -2.32 -23.42
N VAL A 378 27.12 -2.12 -22.59
CA VAL A 378 27.00 -1.53 -21.26
C VAL A 378 26.86 -0.01 -21.34
N LEU A 379 25.87 0.51 -20.63
CA LEU A 379 25.57 1.94 -20.48
C LEU A 379 25.82 2.44 -19.06
N GLY A 380 25.98 1.55 -18.09
CA GLY A 380 26.28 1.88 -16.70
C GLY A 380 26.34 0.65 -15.81
N TYR A 381 26.68 0.87 -14.54
CA TYR A 381 26.88 -0.16 -13.53
C TYR A 381 25.95 0.06 -12.36
N LEU A 382 25.51 -1.04 -11.75
CA LEU A 382 24.88 -1.04 -10.46
C LEU A 382 25.85 -1.62 -9.43
N VAL A 383 26.20 -0.80 -8.46
CA VAL A 383 27.24 -1.09 -7.48
C VAL A 383 26.62 -1.22 -6.10
N SER A 384 26.92 -2.32 -5.43
CA SER A 384 26.61 -2.49 -4.00
C SER A 384 27.82 -2.10 -3.18
N HIS A 385 27.58 -1.31 -2.13
CA HIS A 385 28.53 -1.17 -1.03
C HIS A 385 28.18 -2.22 0.01
N ASP A 386 28.82 -3.38 -0.08
CA ASP A 386 28.69 -4.42 0.93
C ASP A 386 29.83 -4.23 1.93
N PRO A 387 29.58 -3.69 3.14
CA PRO A 387 30.52 -3.82 4.23
C PRO A 387 30.48 -5.29 4.65
N PHE A 388 31.11 -6.17 3.87
CA PHE A 388 31.24 -7.57 4.22
C PHE A 388 31.77 -7.65 5.66
N PRO A 389 31.15 -8.41 6.58
CA PRO A 389 31.55 -8.51 7.97
C PRO A 389 32.81 -9.38 8.13
N PHE A 390 33.88 -9.08 7.41
CA PHE A 390 35.20 -9.68 7.67
C PHE A 390 35.79 -9.19 8.99
N ASP A 391 35.32 -8.06 9.52
CA ASP A 391 35.71 -7.56 10.85
C ASP A 391 35.22 -8.48 12.01
N GLU A 392 34.29 -9.42 11.76
CA GLU A 392 33.77 -10.37 12.77
C GLU A 392 34.27 -11.81 12.62
N LEU A 393 35.13 -12.10 11.62
CA LEU A 393 35.84 -13.38 11.65
C LEU A 393 36.93 -13.27 12.73
N ASP A 394 36.76 -14.04 13.81
CA ASP A 394 37.72 -14.31 14.91
C ASP A 394 39.02 -14.98 14.39
N LEU A 395 39.61 -14.46 13.30
CA LEU A 395 40.93 -14.81 12.84
C LEU A 395 41.94 -14.04 13.71
N ALA A 396 42.99 -14.73 14.15
CA ALA A 396 44.09 -14.07 14.84
C ALA A 396 44.63 -12.92 13.96
N GLU A 397 44.97 -11.77 14.56
CA GLU A 397 45.49 -10.58 13.84
C GLU A 397 46.62 -10.92 12.84
N ASP A 398 47.39 -11.98 13.13
CA ASP A 398 48.49 -12.47 12.31
C ASP A 398 48.06 -13.26 11.05
N GLU A 399 46.85 -13.83 11.01
CA GLU A 399 46.30 -14.56 9.84
C GLU A 399 45.48 -13.65 8.90
N ALA A 400 44.88 -12.57 9.43
CA ALA A 400 44.10 -11.61 8.66
C ALA A 400 44.97 -10.63 7.83
N ALA A 401 46.23 -10.42 8.24
CA ALA A 401 47.14 -9.48 7.58
C ALA A 401 47.61 -9.91 6.17
N ASP A 402 47.62 -11.22 5.89
CA ASP A 402 48.09 -11.79 4.62
C ASP A 402 46.96 -12.04 3.60
N LEU A 403 45.69 -11.81 3.97
CA LEU A 403 44.57 -11.90 3.04
C LEU A 403 44.42 -10.59 2.25
N PRO A 404 44.21 -10.64 0.92
CA PRO A 404 43.85 -9.45 0.16
C PRO A 404 42.55 -8.88 0.73
N LYS A 405 42.57 -7.60 1.14
CA LYS A 405 41.36 -6.91 1.59
C LYS A 405 40.29 -7.03 0.51
N PRO A 406 39.07 -7.47 0.84
CA PRO A 406 38.00 -7.50 -0.14
C PRO A 406 37.77 -6.08 -0.69
N PRO A 407 37.34 -5.96 -1.95
CA PRO A 407 36.92 -4.67 -2.47
C PRO A 407 35.72 -4.14 -1.69
N ASP A 408 35.74 -2.85 -1.39
CA ASP A 408 34.65 -2.14 -0.70
C ASP A 408 33.42 -1.93 -1.61
N GLU A 409 33.56 -2.17 -2.93
CA GLU A 409 32.54 -1.88 -3.94
C GLU A 409 32.50 -2.98 -5.00
N TRP A 410 31.30 -3.56 -5.17
CA TRP A 410 31.05 -4.67 -6.09
C TRP A 410 30.03 -4.29 -7.14
N VAL A 411 30.33 -4.59 -8.40
CA VAL A 411 29.35 -4.52 -9.48
C VAL A 411 28.45 -5.75 -9.36
N ILE A 412 27.18 -5.50 -9.05
CA ILE A 412 26.16 -6.54 -8.87
C ILE A 412 25.14 -6.57 -10.02
N GLY A 413 25.20 -5.56 -10.90
CA GLY A 413 24.28 -5.39 -12.01
C GLY A 413 24.84 -4.41 -13.04
N ILE A 414 24.23 -4.42 -14.22
CA ILE A 414 24.59 -3.52 -15.32
C ILE A 414 23.34 -2.89 -15.94
N VAL A 415 23.47 -1.67 -16.43
CA VAL A 415 22.51 -1.05 -17.33
C VAL A 415 23.03 -1.27 -18.74
N ALA A 416 22.20 -1.83 -19.63
CA ALA A 416 22.61 -2.16 -20.98
C ALA A 416 21.60 -1.67 -22.02
N LYS A 417 22.06 -1.47 -23.26
CA LYS A 417 21.16 -1.27 -24.40
C LYS A 417 20.29 -2.53 -24.55
N ASN A 418 18.98 -2.34 -24.68
CA ASN A 418 18.06 -3.46 -24.89
C ASN A 418 18.32 -4.08 -26.27
N PRO A 419 18.76 -5.35 -26.35
CA PRO A 419 19.12 -5.96 -27.63
C PRO A 419 17.90 -6.40 -28.47
N PHE A 420 16.70 -6.42 -27.87
CA PHE A 420 15.46 -6.83 -28.54
C PHE A 420 14.63 -5.65 -29.02
N ARG A 421 15.04 -4.42 -28.72
CA ARG A 421 14.36 -3.23 -29.20
C ARG A 421 14.48 -3.14 -30.72
N ASP A 422 13.36 -2.83 -31.39
CA ASP A 422 13.26 -2.57 -32.83
C ASP A 422 13.86 -3.68 -33.72
N GLN A 423 14.09 -4.89 -33.17
CA GLN A 423 14.78 -6.01 -33.81
C GLN A 423 16.21 -5.68 -34.29
N ASP A 424 16.89 -4.73 -33.64
CA ASP A 424 18.24 -4.26 -34.00
C ASP A 424 19.27 -5.41 -34.09
N VAL A 425 19.20 -6.38 -33.17
CA VAL A 425 20.17 -7.48 -33.05
C VAL A 425 19.52 -8.86 -33.15
N ALA A 426 18.37 -9.06 -32.50
CA ALA A 426 17.65 -10.32 -32.50
C ALA A 426 16.15 -10.09 -32.29
N SER A 427 15.33 -11.03 -32.77
CA SER A 427 13.92 -11.10 -32.37
C SER A 427 13.83 -11.46 -30.88
N ALA A 428 12.87 -10.86 -30.17
CA ALA A 428 12.60 -11.22 -28.79
C ALA A 428 12.27 -12.71 -28.68
N PRO A 429 12.86 -13.45 -27.71
CA PRO A 429 12.55 -14.86 -27.51
C PRO A 429 11.14 -15.03 -26.93
N ASP A 430 10.57 -16.23 -27.09
CA ASP A 430 9.30 -16.57 -26.46
C ASP A 430 9.37 -16.36 -24.93
N GLY A 431 8.38 -15.69 -24.36
CA GLY A 431 8.33 -15.39 -22.92
C GLY A 431 9.02 -14.08 -22.51
N TRP A 432 9.77 -13.44 -23.41
CA TRP A 432 10.29 -12.08 -23.17
C TRP A 432 9.13 -11.08 -23.05
N PRO A 433 9.16 -10.15 -22.08
CA PRO A 433 8.11 -9.14 -21.95
C PRO A 433 8.01 -8.26 -23.21
N GLY A 434 6.93 -8.41 -23.98
CA GLY A 434 6.69 -7.61 -25.18
C GLY A 434 6.62 -6.09 -24.90
N GLU A 435 6.31 -5.71 -23.67
CA GLU A 435 6.34 -4.32 -23.22
C GLU A 435 7.74 -3.69 -23.34
N LEU A 436 8.80 -4.50 -23.23
CA LEU A 436 10.18 -4.06 -23.37
C LEU A 436 10.60 -3.82 -24.82
N GLU A 437 9.83 -4.22 -25.83
CA GLU A 437 10.18 -3.94 -27.23
C GLU A 437 10.31 -2.43 -27.51
N SER A 438 9.57 -1.62 -26.76
CA SER A 438 9.65 -0.15 -26.80
C SER A 438 10.81 0.44 -25.98
N SER A 439 11.37 -0.33 -25.03
CA SER A 439 12.40 0.15 -24.12
C SER A 439 13.78 0.10 -24.75
N SER A 440 14.49 1.21 -24.72
CA SER A 440 15.88 1.32 -25.18
C SER A 440 16.90 0.68 -24.26
N ILE A 441 16.55 0.48 -22.99
CA ILE A 441 17.46 -0.01 -21.96
C ILE A 441 16.85 -1.16 -21.18
N ILE A 442 17.73 -1.99 -20.64
CA ILE A 442 17.41 -2.99 -19.62
C ILE A 442 18.39 -2.84 -18.46
N VAL A 443 17.92 -3.10 -17.24
CA VAL A 443 18.78 -3.20 -16.06
C VAL A 443 18.88 -4.67 -15.68
N CYS A 444 20.08 -5.23 -15.75
CA CYS A 444 20.36 -6.63 -15.51
C CYS A 444 21.00 -6.84 -14.14
N SER A 445 20.65 -7.94 -13.48
CA SER A 445 21.40 -8.51 -12.36
C SER A 445 22.57 -9.35 -12.88
N LEU A 446 23.73 -9.26 -12.23
CA LEU A 446 24.85 -10.14 -12.51
C LEU A 446 24.76 -11.40 -11.66
N ARG A 447 24.95 -12.57 -12.28
CA ARG A 447 25.08 -13.82 -11.52
C ARG A 447 26.46 -13.97 -10.86
N SER A 448 27.50 -13.39 -11.45
CA SER A 448 28.86 -13.32 -10.90
C SER A 448 29.25 -11.86 -10.68
N HIS A 449 29.36 -11.44 -9.43
CA HIS A 449 29.81 -10.08 -9.09
C HIS A 449 31.32 -9.94 -9.30
N HIS A 450 31.79 -8.73 -9.58
CA HIS A 450 33.21 -8.43 -9.66
C HIS A 450 33.53 -7.06 -9.03
N PRO A 451 34.79 -6.81 -8.64
CA PRO A 451 35.20 -5.51 -8.10
C PRO A 451 34.97 -4.38 -9.11
N LEU A 452 34.60 -3.19 -8.64
CA LEU A 452 34.32 -2.02 -9.50
C LEU A 452 35.46 -1.67 -10.45
N TYR A 453 36.71 -1.85 -10.02
CA TYR A 453 37.90 -1.48 -10.79
C TYR A 453 38.49 -2.63 -11.63
N GLU A 454 37.86 -3.81 -11.59
CA GLU A 454 38.24 -4.99 -12.37
C GLU A 454 37.14 -5.29 -13.41
N ILE A 455 36.91 -4.35 -14.31
CA ILE A 455 35.83 -4.43 -15.30
C ILE A 455 36.20 -5.48 -16.37
N PRO A 456 35.35 -6.51 -16.59
CA PRO A 456 35.54 -7.53 -17.63
C PRO A 456 35.45 -6.98 -19.06
N ASP A 457 35.95 -7.76 -20.02
CA ASP A 457 35.97 -7.39 -21.45
C ASP A 457 34.57 -7.32 -22.08
N GLY A 458 33.54 -7.92 -21.47
CA GLY A 458 32.18 -7.88 -21.97
C GLY A 458 31.18 -8.56 -21.04
N TYR A 459 29.90 -8.41 -21.37
CA TYR A 459 28.79 -9.03 -20.64
C TYR A 459 27.83 -9.69 -21.62
N ARG A 460 27.12 -10.70 -21.15
CA ARG A 460 26.12 -11.44 -21.91
C ARG A 460 24.86 -11.67 -21.10
N LEU A 461 23.71 -11.52 -21.73
CA LEU A 461 22.40 -11.89 -21.19
C LEU A 461 22.23 -13.42 -21.28
N TYR A 462 21.77 -14.05 -20.21
CA TYR A 462 21.56 -15.51 -20.15
C TYR A 462 20.09 -15.87 -19.95
N THR A 463 19.45 -15.26 -18.96
CA THR A 463 18.11 -15.62 -18.53
C THR A 463 17.31 -14.40 -18.12
N TRP A 464 16.03 -14.61 -17.87
CA TRP A 464 15.23 -13.63 -17.15
C TRP A 464 14.26 -14.32 -16.21
N GLU A 465 13.96 -13.64 -15.12
CA GLU A 465 12.95 -14.03 -14.14
C GLU A 465 11.89 -12.94 -14.07
N GLN A 466 10.63 -13.30 -13.96
CA GLN A 466 9.56 -12.32 -13.81
C GLN A 466 8.48 -12.79 -12.85
N ALA A 467 7.94 -11.81 -12.12
CA ALA A 467 6.75 -11.96 -11.30
C ALA A 467 5.74 -10.86 -11.62
N ARG A 468 4.45 -11.16 -11.47
CA ARG A 468 3.38 -10.18 -11.65
C ARG A 468 2.63 -9.95 -10.34
N THR A 469 2.64 -8.70 -9.87
CA THR A 469 1.67 -8.24 -8.89
C THR A 469 0.41 -7.77 -9.63
N THR A 470 -0.54 -7.16 -8.93
CA THR A 470 -1.81 -6.76 -9.55
C THR A 470 -1.65 -5.63 -10.58
N ASP A 471 -0.78 -4.67 -10.28
CA ASP A 471 -0.59 -3.47 -11.11
C ASP A 471 0.84 -3.28 -11.61
N ALA A 472 1.75 -4.23 -11.35
CA ALA A 472 3.12 -4.13 -11.79
C ALA A 472 3.70 -5.48 -12.23
N ARG A 473 4.71 -5.40 -13.10
CA ARG A 473 5.58 -6.52 -13.45
C ARG A 473 6.98 -6.25 -12.90
N VAL A 474 7.48 -7.18 -12.12
CA VAL A 474 8.86 -7.18 -11.66
C VAL A 474 9.66 -8.08 -12.57
N LEU A 475 10.75 -7.57 -13.14
CA LEU A 475 11.60 -8.31 -14.06
C LEU A 475 13.06 -8.29 -13.57
N ARG A 476 13.70 -9.44 -13.62
CA ARG A 476 15.13 -9.60 -13.39
C ARG A 476 15.77 -10.23 -14.62
N PRO A 477 16.26 -9.45 -15.58
CA PRO A 477 17.19 -9.93 -16.59
C PRO A 477 18.50 -10.32 -15.91
N VAL A 478 19.06 -11.48 -16.22
CA VAL A 478 20.28 -11.99 -15.60
C VAL A 478 21.39 -12.07 -16.64
N ALA A 479 22.46 -11.34 -16.37
CA ALA A 479 23.67 -11.31 -17.17
C ALA A 479 24.86 -11.93 -16.44
N ASP A 480 25.91 -12.22 -17.19
CA ASP A 480 27.24 -12.58 -16.67
C ASP A 480 28.32 -12.03 -17.60
N TRP A 481 29.55 -11.94 -17.11
CA TRP A 481 30.71 -11.51 -17.90
C TRP A 481 31.49 -12.66 -18.55
#